data_AF-A0A975TL45-F1
#
_entry.id   AF-A0A975TL45-F1
#
_cell.length_a   1.000
_cell.length_b   1.000
_cell.length_c   1.000
_cell.angle_alpha   90.00
_cell.angle_beta   90.00
_cell.angle_gamma   90.00
#
_symmetry.space_group_name_H-M   'P 1'
#
loop_
_entity.id
_entity.type
_entity.pdbx_description
1 polymer ?
#
loop_
_entity_poly.entity_id
_entity_poly.type
_entity_poly.pdbx_seq_one_letter_code
_entity_poly.pdbx_strand_id
1 'polypeptide(L)'
;MSTPPLPGKGLSVKVDAELYDDLAVIMRAGMTGDHGGMTASAAVKHAVSLIAGTYRNAWEAEVYPPGVEPQIIACQVAPYDPAVHGHTGPDQPDHTAPAPPAEPGT
;
A
#
# COMPACT_ATOMS: atom_id res chain seq x y z
N MET A 1 13.10 16.94 22.36
CA MET A 1 12.83 15.84 21.41
C MET A 1 12.06 14.78 22.18
N SER A 2 10.88 14.37 21.72
CA SER A 2 10.12 13.29 22.36
C SER A 2 10.68 11.96 21.92
N THR A 3 11.12 11.14 22.87
CA THR A 3 11.57 9.77 22.61
C THR A 3 10.35 8.91 22.23
N PRO A 4 10.45 8.03 21.23
CA PRO A 4 9.35 7.12 20.91
C PRO A 4 9.00 6.23 22.13
N PRO A 5 7.75 5.73 22.22
CA PRO A 5 7.38 4.78 23.27
C PRO A 5 8.30 3.57 23.30
N LEU A 6 8.50 3.00 24.49
CA LEU A 6 9.29 1.79 24.65
C LEU A 6 8.69 0.62 23.84
N PRO A 7 9.52 -0.29 23.31
CA PRO A 7 9.03 -1.50 22.64
C PRO A 7 7.99 -2.25 23.48
N GLY A 8 6.92 -2.70 22.83
CA GLY A 8 5.80 -3.40 23.48
C GLY A 8 4.80 -2.48 24.21
N LYS A 9 5.04 -1.17 24.30
CA LYS A 9 4.05 -0.20 24.78
C LYS A 9 3.14 0.25 23.64
N GLY A 10 1.85 0.40 23.95
CA GLY A 10 0.87 0.90 23.00
C GLY A 10 1.09 2.38 22.70
N LEU A 11 0.84 2.76 21.45
CA LEU A 11 0.69 4.14 20.99
C LEU A 11 -0.79 4.37 20.67
N SER A 12 -1.35 5.50 21.11
CA SER A 12 -2.71 5.89 20.76
C SER A 12 -2.66 7.07 19.79
N VAL A 13 -3.37 6.93 18.68
CA VAL A 13 -3.50 7.97 17.65
C VAL A 13 -4.99 8.23 17.46
N LYS A 14 -5.38 9.51 17.47
CA LYS A 14 -6.74 9.90 17.12
C LYS A 14 -6.91 9.76 15.62
N VAL A 15 -7.99 9.10 15.22
CA VAL A 15 -8.34 8.90 13.81
C VAL A 15 -9.33 9.98 13.42
N ASP A 16 -8.89 10.89 12.56
CA ASP A 16 -9.77 11.81 11.85
C ASP A 16 -10.28 11.18 10.54
N ALA A 17 -11.08 11.92 9.78
CA ALA A 17 -11.69 11.41 8.55
C ALA A 17 -10.64 11.04 7.48
N GLU A 18 -9.59 11.84 7.34
CA GLU A 18 -8.53 11.62 6.35
C GLU A 18 -7.73 10.36 6.70
N LEU A 19 -7.30 10.23 7.96
CA LEU A 19 -6.59 9.04 8.41
C LEU A 19 -7.47 7.78 8.34
N TYR A 20 -8.78 7.91 8.55
CA TYR A 20 -9.72 6.80 8.37
C TYR A 20 -9.71 6.30 6.93
N ASP A 21 -9.85 7.21 5.96
CA ASP A 21 -9.90 6.87 4.53
C ASP A 21 -8.57 6.27 4.06
N ASP A 22 -7.44 6.84 4.49
CA ASP A 22 -6.10 6.33 4.18
C ASP A 22 -5.90 4.90 4.72
N LEU A 23 -6.29 4.66 5.97
CA LEU A 23 -6.20 3.32 6.56
C LEU A 23 -7.10 2.32 5.83
N ALA A 24 -8.29 2.73 5.38
CA ALA A 24 -9.18 1.88 4.61
C ALA A 24 -8.56 1.45 3.27
N VAL A 25 -7.85 2.35 2.58
CA VAL A 25 -7.12 2.02 1.34
C VAL A 25 -6.03 0.98 1.59
N ILE A 26 -5.19 1.21 2.61
CA ILE A 26 -4.07 0.30 2.94
C ILE A 26 -4.61 -1.07 3.37
N MET A 27 -5.62 -1.08 4.25
CA MET A 27 -6.20 -2.33 4.74
C MET A 27 -6.84 -3.14 3.63
N ARG A 28 -7.49 -2.49 2.64
CA ARG A 28 -8.07 -3.16 1.47
C ARG A 28 -7.02 -3.92 0.65
N ALA A 29 -5.82 -3.35 0.48
CA ALA A 29 -4.72 -4.01 -0.21
C ALA A 29 -4.22 -5.25 0.55
N GLY A 30 -4.26 -5.23 1.88
CA GLY A 30 -3.85 -6.35 2.74
C GLY A 30 -4.92 -7.41 3.02
N MET A 31 -6.11 -7.32 2.41
CA MET A 31 -7.18 -8.32 2.55
C MET A 31 -7.08 -9.49 1.55
N THR A 32 -6.08 -9.51 0.67
CA THR A 32 -5.98 -10.48 -0.44
C THR A 32 -5.15 -11.73 -0.12
N GLY A 33 -4.83 -12.00 1.16
CA GLY A 33 -4.02 -13.15 1.58
C GLY A 33 -4.75 -14.07 2.58
N ASP A 34 -4.46 -15.37 2.51
CA ASP A 34 -5.17 -16.52 3.12
C ASP A 34 -5.32 -16.55 4.65
N HIS A 35 -4.87 -15.52 5.38
CA HIS A 35 -4.92 -15.47 6.83
C HIS A 35 -5.26 -14.07 7.33
N GLY A 36 -6.54 -13.83 7.62
CA GLY A 36 -7.04 -12.71 8.43
C GLY A 36 -6.63 -11.33 7.93
N GLY A 37 -7.57 -10.60 7.32
CA GLY A 37 -7.32 -9.28 6.74
C GLY A 37 -6.51 -8.31 7.62
N MET A 38 -5.79 -7.40 6.96
CA MET A 38 -4.91 -6.44 7.62
C MET A 38 -5.65 -5.57 8.67
N THR A 39 -5.16 -5.57 9.91
CA THR A 39 -5.70 -4.69 10.97
C THR A 39 -5.22 -3.25 10.81
N ALA A 40 -5.95 -2.28 11.36
CA ALA A 40 -5.51 -0.87 11.39
C ALA A 40 -4.12 -0.71 12.03
N SER A 41 -3.81 -1.47 13.08
CA SER A 41 -2.48 -1.42 13.72
C SER A 41 -1.37 -1.93 12.79
N ALA A 42 -1.67 -2.95 11.96
CA ALA A 42 -0.74 -3.46 10.97
C ALA A 42 -0.57 -2.46 9.82
N ALA A 43 -1.65 -1.81 9.37
CA ALA A 43 -1.61 -0.76 8.36
C ALA A 43 -0.73 0.43 8.81
N VAL A 44 -0.93 0.93 10.03
CA VAL A 44 -0.08 1.99 10.60
C VAL A 44 1.39 1.56 10.69
N LYS A 45 1.66 0.35 11.20
CA LYS A 45 3.04 -0.18 11.27
C LYS A 45 3.69 -0.26 9.89
N HIS A 46 2.94 -0.70 8.88
CA HIS A 46 3.42 -0.82 7.51
C HIS A 46 3.76 0.55 6.92
N ALA A 47 2.84 1.52 7.01
CA ALA A 47 3.04 2.88 6.52
C ALA A 47 4.25 3.55 7.19
N VAL A 48 4.35 3.48 8.52
CA VAL A 48 5.49 4.03 9.27
C VAL A 48 6.81 3.37 8.85
N SER A 49 6.81 2.05 8.63
CA SER A 49 8.01 1.33 8.21
C SER A 49 8.50 1.77 6.83
N LEU A 50 7.58 2.04 5.89
CA LEU A 50 7.90 2.52 4.54
C LEU A 50 8.55 3.92 4.59
N ILE A 51 7.99 4.84 5.36
CA ILE A 51 8.54 6.19 5.52
C ILE A 51 9.88 6.15 6.29
N ALA A 52 9.95 5.43 7.40
CA ALA A 52 11.19 5.29 8.17
C ALA A 52 12.31 4.60 7.38
N GLY A 53 11.98 3.66 6.50
CA GLY A 53 12.93 3.08 5.54
C GLY A 53 13.45 4.13 4.57
N THR A 54 12.58 4.98 4.03
CA THR A 54 12.97 6.09 3.15
C THR A 54 13.94 7.05 3.84
N TYR A 55 13.69 7.40 5.12
CA TYR A 55 14.55 8.32 5.87
C TYR A 55 15.92 7.72 6.13
N ARG A 56 15.96 6.45 6.57
CA ARG A 56 17.22 5.73 6.78
C ARG A 56 18.04 5.64 5.49
N ASN A 57 17.42 5.28 4.38
CA ASN A 57 18.10 5.19 3.09
C ASN A 57 18.68 6.55 2.65
N ALA A 58 17.94 7.65 2.85
CA ALA A 58 18.41 8.99 2.51
C ALA A 58 19.62 9.43 3.35
N TRP A 59 19.64 9.10 4.64
CA TRP A 59 20.76 9.39 5.53
C TRP A 59 21.96 8.48 5.28
N GLU A 60 21.73 7.18 5.08
CA GLU A 60 22.80 6.21 4.77
C GLU A 60 23.48 6.51 3.44
N ALA A 61 22.74 7.02 2.45
CA ALA A 61 23.27 7.46 1.17
C ALA A 61 23.88 8.87 1.18
N GLU A 62 23.92 9.53 2.34
CA GLU A 62 24.43 10.90 2.53
C GLU A 62 23.75 11.98 1.64
N VAL A 63 22.55 11.69 1.12
CA VAL A 63 21.75 12.66 0.33
C VAL A 63 21.14 13.73 1.24
N TYR A 64 20.85 13.37 2.48
CA TYR A 64 20.40 14.28 3.54
C TYR A 64 21.27 14.13 4.79
N PRO A 65 21.55 15.21 5.54
CA PRO A 65 22.22 15.10 6.83
C PRO A 65 21.40 14.26 7.83
N PRO A 66 22.05 13.48 8.70
CA PRO A 66 21.35 12.71 9.72
C PRO A 66 20.43 13.58 10.60
N GLY A 67 19.19 13.14 10.77
CA GLY A 67 18.19 13.84 11.57
C GLY A 67 17.48 15.00 10.86
N VAL A 68 17.86 15.31 9.61
CA VAL A 68 17.10 16.23 8.75
C VAL A 68 16.02 15.43 8.03
N GLU A 69 14.79 15.93 8.09
CA GLU A 69 13.65 15.34 7.38
C GLU A 69 13.84 15.42 5.86
N PRO A 70 13.87 14.28 5.14
CA PRO A 70 13.96 14.27 3.69
C PRO A 70 12.65 14.74 3.05
N GLN A 71 12.76 15.55 1.98
CA GLN A 71 11.62 15.85 1.14
C GLN A 71 11.34 14.69 0.17
N ILE A 72 10.19 14.02 0.34
CA ILE A 72 9.74 12.96 -0.58
C ILE A 72 9.04 13.62 -1.77
N ILE A 73 9.69 13.59 -2.94
CA ILE A 73 9.17 14.22 -4.17
C ILE A 73 8.40 13.24 -5.08
N ALA A 74 8.64 11.93 -4.94
CA ALA A 74 8.00 10.90 -5.73
C ALA A 74 7.97 9.56 -4.97
N CYS A 75 6.93 8.77 -5.19
CA CYS A 75 6.85 7.37 -4.78
C CYS A 75 6.68 6.53 -6.06
N GLN A 76 7.60 5.62 -6.31
CA GLN A 76 7.56 4.75 -7.49
C GLN A 76 7.04 3.37 -7.09
N VAL A 77 5.99 2.92 -7.78
CA VAL A 77 5.42 1.58 -7.60
C VAL A 77 5.64 0.82 -8.89
N ALA A 78 6.18 -0.39 -8.79
CA ALA A 78 6.32 -1.26 -9.95
C ALA A 78 4.93 -1.60 -10.52
N PRO A 79 4.79 -1.72 -11.87
CA PRO A 79 3.55 -2.22 -12.46
C PRO A 79 3.16 -3.57 -11.86
N TYR A 80 1.85 -3.81 -11.72
CA TYR A 80 1.35 -5.10 -11.24
C TYR A 80 1.75 -6.20 -12.23
N ASP A 81 2.48 -7.19 -11.73
CA ASP A 81 2.84 -8.40 -12.47
C ASP A 81 2.08 -9.61 -11.88
N PRO A 82 1.10 -10.18 -12.63
CA PRO A 82 0.33 -11.32 -12.16
C PRO A 82 1.18 -12.58 -11.97
N ALA A 83 2.31 -12.72 -12.67
CA ALA A 83 3.20 -13.87 -12.52
C ALA A 83 3.93 -13.84 -11.16
N VAL A 84 4.19 -12.64 -10.62
CA VAL A 84 4.82 -12.44 -9.31
C VAL A 84 3.80 -12.52 -8.18
N HIS A 85 2.59 -11.99 -8.39
CA HIS A 85 1.59 -11.82 -7.33
C HIS A 85 0.58 -12.98 -7.24
N GLY A 86 0.60 -13.91 -8.19
CA GLY A 86 -0.36 -15.01 -8.27
C GLY A 86 -1.74 -14.53 -8.74
N HIS A 87 -2.40 -15.34 -9.57
CA HIS A 87 -3.81 -15.12 -9.89
C HIS A 87 -4.67 -15.53 -8.69
N THR A 88 -5.01 -14.57 -7.82
CA THR A 88 -6.15 -14.69 -6.90
C THR A 88 -7.24 -13.71 -7.31
N GLY A 89 -7.67 -13.79 -8.57
CA GLY A 89 -8.98 -13.31 -8.98
C GLY A 89 -9.96 -14.49 -8.93
N PRO A 90 -11.19 -14.34 -8.40
CA PRO A 90 -12.24 -15.30 -8.70
C PRO A 90 -12.41 -15.31 -10.22
N ASP A 91 -12.52 -16.51 -10.78
CA ASP A 91 -12.84 -16.83 -12.17
C ASP A 91 -13.51 -15.65 -12.89
N GLN A 92 -12.73 -14.87 -13.64
CA GLN A 92 -13.26 -13.75 -14.40
C GLN A 92 -14.03 -14.37 -15.56
N PRO A 93 -15.37 -14.20 -15.67
CA PRO A 93 -16.11 -14.81 -16.75
C PRO A 93 -15.52 -14.32 -18.07
N ASP A 94 -15.19 -15.29 -18.90
CA ASP A 94 -14.66 -15.15 -20.24
C ASP A 94 -15.51 -14.12 -21.01
N HIS A 95 -15.04 -12.87 -21.09
CA HIS A 95 -15.64 -11.87 -21.96
C HIS A 95 -15.20 -12.13 -23.40
N THR A 96 -15.38 -13.36 -23.87
CA THR A 96 -15.60 -13.63 -25.28
C THR A 96 -17.04 -13.25 -25.58
N ALA A 97 -17.31 -11.94 -25.72
CA ALA A 97 -18.53 -11.50 -26.38
C ALA A 97 -18.42 -11.96 -27.85
N PRO A 98 -19.30 -12.84 -28.35
CA PRO A 98 -19.32 -13.15 -29.77
C PRO A 98 -19.63 -11.86 -30.54
N ALA A 99 -18.84 -11.60 -31.59
CA ALA A 99 -19.06 -10.45 -32.46
C ALA A 99 -20.52 -10.41 -32.94
N PRO A 100 -21.16 -9.23 -33.02
CA PRO A 100 -22.51 -9.13 -33.56
C PRO A 100 -22.52 -9.65 -35.01
N PRO A 101 -23.57 -10.36 -35.44
CA PRO A 101 -23.66 -10.84 -36.81
C PRO A 101 -23.64 -9.66 -37.78
N ALA A 102 -22.82 -9.76 -38.83
CA ALA A 102 -22.78 -8.75 -39.88
C ALA A 102 -24.16 -8.64 -40.54
N GLU A 103 -24.71 -7.43 -40.58
CA GLU A 103 -25.93 -7.14 -41.32
C GLU A 103 -25.68 -7.37 -42.83
N PRO A 104 -26.59 -8.05 -43.56
CA PRO A 104 -26.49 -8.15 -45.00
C PRO A 104 -26.73 -6.77 -45.63
N GLY A 105 -25.73 -6.28 -46.37
CA GLY A 105 -25.84 -5.08 -47.20
C GLY A 105 -26.95 -5.18 -48.24
N THR A 106 -27.50 -4.01 -48.56
CA THR A 106 -28.60 -3.74 -49.50
C THR A 106 -28.31 -4.14 -50.94
#